data_AF-A0AAV0ZJG4-F1
#
_entry.id   AF-A0AAV0ZJG4-F1
#
_cell.length_a   1.000
_cell.length_b   1.000
_cell.length_c   1.000
_cell.angle_alpha   90.00
_cell.angle_beta   90.00
_cell.angle_gamma   90.00
#
_symmetry.space_group_name_H-M   'P 1'
#
loop_
_entity.id
_entity.type
_entity.pdbx_description
1 polymer ?
#
loop_
_entity_poly.entity_id
_entity_poly.type
_entity_poly.pdbx_seq_one_letter_code
_entity_poly.pdbx_strand_id
1 'polypeptide(L)'
;MGKPKQDKNLRRAFAKEVIKVMKKQEKEDKISTSEKKNYVSKPPTFSGNSTEFGWWKSKMYTHIKGLDDELWDILEDGIVFAIDEVGTMADRKSLTPTQKNIYRKPYRVRRFLIDNLPHSEYLKILEKSTAKTIFKSLRASYEGNQQVKETKENILVQ
;
A
#
# COMPACT_ATOMS: atom_id res chain seq x y z
N MET A 1 6.26 61.48 -18.73
CA MET A 1 6.39 60.10 -18.23
C MET A 1 5.06 59.61 -17.66
N GLY A 2 4.16 59.07 -18.48
CA GLY A 2 2.88 58.53 -18.04
C GLY A 2 2.97 57.02 -17.84
N LYS A 3 2.87 56.53 -16.59
CA LYS A 3 2.80 55.09 -16.30
C LYS A 3 1.49 54.51 -16.86
N PRO A 4 1.48 53.29 -17.43
CA PRO A 4 0.28 52.72 -18.03
C PRO A 4 -0.73 52.36 -16.93
N LYS A 5 -1.86 53.08 -16.92
CA LYS A 5 -3.07 52.81 -16.12
C LYS A 5 -3.90 51.66 -16.72
N GLN A 6 -3.26 50.69 -17.36
CA GLN A 6 -3.94 49.47 -17.79
C GLN A 6 -3.70 48.41 -16.70
N ASP A 7 -4.81 47.78 -16.32
CA ASP A 7 -4.84 46.43 -15.77
C ASP A 7 -4.65 46.18 -14.28
N LYS A 8 -4.98 47.14 -13.41
CA LYS A 8 -5.38 46.75 -12.05
C LYS A 8 -6.64 45.88 -12.04
N ASN A 9 -7.59 46.18 -12.93
CA ASN A 9 -8.85 45.43 -13.04
C ASN A 9 -8.63 44.06 -13.69
N LEU A 10 -7.81 43.95 -14.74
CA LEU A 10 -7.49 42.67 -15.37
C LEU A 10 -6.66 41.76 -14.45
N ARG A 11 -5.67 42.30 -13.71
CA ARG A 11 -4.95 41.53 -12.69
C ARG A 11 -5.88 41.01 -11.60
N ARG A 12 -6.88 41.81 -11.20
CA ARG A 12 -7.90 41.40 -10.22
C ARG A 12 -8.86 40.34 -10.78
N ALA A 13 -9.20 40.42 -12.06
CA ALA A 13 -10.01 39.41 -12.74
C ALA A 13 -9.25 38.08 -12.87
N PHE A 14 -7.98 38.13 -13.29
CA PHE A 14 -7.11 36.95 -13.37
C PHE A 14 -6.93 36.27 -12.00
N ALA A 15 -6.66 37.04 -10.95
CA ALA A 15 -6.54 36.49 -9.59
C ALA A 15 -7.83 35.81 -9.10
N LYS A 16 -9.01 36.35 -9.44
CA LYS A 16 -10.29 35.72 -9.11
C LYS A 16 -10.49 34.38 -9.84
N GLU A 17 -10.10 34.31 -11.11
CA GLU A 17 -10.24 33.08 -11.89
C GLU A 17 -9.25 32.00 -11.41
N VAL A 18 -8.02 32.37 -11.08
CA VAL A 18 -7.03 31.44 -10.48
C VAL A 18 -7.54 30.88 -9.15
N ILE A 19 -8.09 31.73 -8.26
CA ILE A 19 -8.65 31.27 -6.97
C ILE A 19 -9.85 30.34 -7.20
N LYS A 20 -10.68 30.62 -8.20
CA LYS A 20 -11.83 29.78 -8.55
C LYS A 20 -11.40 28.42 -9.09
N VAL A 21 -10.35 28.38 -9.93
CA VAL A 21 -9.75 27.13 -10.42
C VAL A 21 -9.13 26.34 -9.27
N MET A 22 -8.38 26.99 -8.38
CA MET A 22 -7.78 26.33 -7.21
C MET A 22 -8.83 25.76 -6.26
N LYS A 23 -9.92 26.50 -5.99
CA LYS A 23 -11.03 26.02 -5.15
C LYS A 23 -11.83 24.89 -5.82
N LYS A 24 -11.96 24.91 -7.15
CA LYS A 24 -12.60 23.83 -7.91
C LYS A 24 -11.76 22.55 -7.83
N GLN A 25 -10.44 22.67 -8.02
CA GLN A 25 -9.50 21.56 -7.88
C GLN A 25 -9.53 20.98 -6.45
N GLU A 26 -9.50 21.83 -5.41
CA GLU A 26 -9.57 21.38 -4.01
C GLU A 26 -10.91 20.68 -3.68
N LYS A 27 -12.00 21.10 -4.33
CA LYS A 27 -13.32 20.46 -4.18
C LYS A 27 -13.39 19.12 -4.90
N GLU A 28 -12.78 19.00 -6.08
CA GLU A 28 -12.67 17.74 -6.83
C GLU A 28 -11.76 16.73 -6.12
N ASP A 29 -10.66 17.19 -5.53
CA ASP A 29 -9.80 16.37 -4.67
C ASP A 29 -10.55 15.91 -3.40
N LYS A 30 -11.34 16.79 -2.77
CA LYS A 30 -12.17 16.43 -1.60
C LYS A 30 -13.32 15.48 -1.95
N ILE A 31 -13.97 15.64 -3.11
CA ILE A 31 -15.05 14.74 -3.59
C ILE A 31 -14.50 13.35 -3.91
N SER A 32 -13.35 13.27 -4.60
CA SER A 32 -12.62 12.02 -4.86
C SER A 32 -12.22 11.30 -3.56
N THR A 33 -11.95 12.05 -2.49
CA THR A 33 -11.61 11.48 -1.18
C THR A 33 -12.86 11.11 -0.35
N SER A 34 -13.99 11.81 -0.51
CA SER A 34 -15.22 11.56 0.27
C SER A 34 -16.13 10.47 -0.29
N GLU A 35 -16.11 10.24 -1.60
CA GLU A 35 -16.89 9.16 -2.26
C GLU A 35 -16.18 7.81 -2.20
N LYS A 36 -14.86 7.77 -1.93
CA LYS A 36 -14.14 6.54 -1.55
C LYS A 36 -14.24 6.23 -0.05
N LYS A 37 -15.40 6.49 0.57
CA LYS A 37 -15.86 5.62 1.67
C LYS A 37 -16.26 4.27 1.07
N ASN A 38 -15.29 3.59 0.46
CA ASN A 38 -15.39 2.16 0.21
C ASN A 38 -15.78 1.57 1.55
N TYR A 39 -16.85 0.79 1.59
CA TYR A 39 -17.07 -0.18 2.65
C TYR A 39 -15.91 -1.17 2.57
N VAL A 40 -14.74 -0.76 3.05
CA VAL A 40 -13.56 -1.58 3.15
C VAL A 40 -13.92 -2.58 4.23
N SER A 41 -14.44 -3.73 3.80
CA SER A 41 -14.73 -4.87 4.64
C SER A 41 -13.51 -5.14 5.51
N LYS A 42 -13.68 -5.46 6.80
CA LYS A 42 -12.55 -5.74 7.69
C LYS A 42 -11.55 -6.69 7.01
N PRO A 43 -10.23 -6.44 7.12
CA PRO A 43 -9.26 -7.31 6.48
C PRO A 43 -9.41 -8.75 7.02
N PRO A 44 -9.16 -9.77 6.20
CA PRO A 44 -9.31 -11.15 6.61
C PRO A 44 -8.24 -11.53 7.64
N THR A 45 -8.68 -12.03 8.79
CA THR A 45 -7.78 -12.52 9.85
C THR A 45 -7.31 -13.94 9.54
N PHE A 46 -6.03 -14.21 9.75
CA PHE A 46 -5.49 -15.55 9.62
C PHE A 46 -5.68 -16.34 10.92
N SER A 47 -6.07 -17.61 10.80
CA SER A 47 -6.26 -18.51 11.95
C SER A 47 -4.97 -19.20 12.40
N GLY A 48 -3.89 -19.15 11.59
CA GLY A 48 -2.69 -19.96 11.83
C GLY A 48 -2.79 -21.39 11.28
N ASN A 49 -3.94 -21.78 10.72
CA ASN A 49 -4.17 -23.10 10.16
C ASN A 49 -3.63 -23.21 8.72
N SER A 50 -2.83 -24.25 8.44
CA SER A 50 -2.26 -24.46 7.10
C SER A 50 -3.30 -24.74 6.03
N THR A 51 -4.39 -25.44 6.36
CA THR A 51 -5.43 -25.79 5.37
C THR A 51 -6.25 -24.57 4.95
N GLU A 52 -6.27 -23.53 5.77
CA GLU A 52 -6.97 -22.27 5.49
C GLU A 52 -6.07 -21.22 4.84
N PHE A 53 -4.76 -21.47 4.75
CA PHE A 53 -3.80 -20.48 4.25
C PHE A 53 -4.10 -20.04 2.80
N GLY A 54 -4.41 -20.99 1.91
CA GLY A 54 -4.76 -20.67 0.51
C GLY A 54 -6.02 -19.80 0.38
N TRP A 55 -7.04 -20.11 1.20
CA TRP A 55 -8.27 -19.32 1.28
C TRP A 55 -8.01 -17.92 1.84
N TRP A 56 -7.27 -17.83 2.96
CA TRP A 56 -6.90 -16.56 3.58
C TRP A 56 -6.09 -15.69 2.63
N LYS A 57 -5.08 -16.26 1.94
CA LYS A 57 -4.25 -15.56 0.95
C LYS A 57 -5.11 -14.97 -0.18
N SER A 58 -6.08 -15.73 -0.69
CA SER A 58 -7.00 -15.26 -1.73
C SER A 58 -7.90 -14.13 -1.24
N LYS A 59 -8.43 -14.23 -0.02
CA LYS A 59 -9.20 -13.13 0.60
C LYS A 59 -8.35 -11.89 0.82
N MET A 60 -7.11 -12.06 1.27
CA MET A 60 -6.17 -10.97 1.51
C MET A 60 -5.79 -10.28 0.19
N TYR A 61 -5.59 -11.05 -0.89
CA TYR A 61 -5.39 -10.54 -2.25
C TYR A 61 -6.52 -9.61 -2.68
N THR A 62 -7.77 -10.09 -2.65
CA THR A 62 -8.94 -9.30 -3.05
C THR A 62 -9.09 -8.04 -2.19
N HIS A 63 -8.86 -8.16 -0.89
CA HIS A 63 -8.95 -7.04 0.04
C HIS A 63 -7.90 -5.95 -0.25
N ILE A 64 -6.64 -6.35 -0.43
CA ILE A 64 -5.52 -5.43 -0.70
C ILE A 64 -5.69 -4.77 -2.08
N LYS A 65 -5.98 -5.55 -3.14
CA LYS A 65 -6.23 -5.01 -4.48
C LYS A 65 -7.44 -4.06 -4.52
N GLY A 66 -8.47 -4.30 -3.69
CA GLY A 66 -9.62 -3.40 -3.56
C GLY A 66 -9.30 -2.05 -2.91
N LEU A 67 -8.18 -1.94 -2.19
CA LEU A 67 -7.73 -0.68 -1.57
C LEU A 67 -6.90 0.17 -2.52
N ASP A 68 -5.95 -0.45 -3.20
CA ASP A 68 -4.99 0.14 -4.14
C ASP A 68 -4.31 -1.03 -4.85
N ASP A 69 -4.41 -1.03 -6.17
CA ASP A 69 -4.01 -2.10 -7.07
C ASP A 69 -2.51 -2.41 -6.98
N GLU A 70 -1.68 -1.42 -6.68
CA GLU A 70 -0.23 -1.60 -6.55
C GLU A 70 0.17 -2.23 -5.20
N LEU A 71 -0.69 -2.24 -4.19
CA LEU A 71 -0.31 -2.71 -2.84
C LEU A 71 0.03 -4.20 -2.81
N TRP A 72 -0.63 -5.02 -3.63
CA TRP A 72 -0.31 -6.43 -3.73
C TRP A 72 1.03 -6.65 -4.43
N ASP A 73 1.32 -5.88 -5.46
CA ASP A 73 2.55 -6.00 -6.24
C ASP A 73 3.74 -5.59 -5.34
N ILE A 74 3.57 -4.56 -4.50
CA ILE A 74 4.54 -4.19 -3.45
C ILE A 74 4.74 -5.31 -2.41
N LEU A 75 3.72 -6.11 -2.15
CA LEU A 75 3.82 -7.24 -1.23
C LEU A 75 4.66 -8.38 -1.82
N GLU A 76 4.52 -8.65 -3.11
CA GLU A 76 5.24 -9.73 -3.79
C GLU A 76 6.65 -9.31 -4.21
N ASP A 77 6.76 -8.18 -4.88
CA ASP A 77 7.98 -7.71 -5.52
C ASP A 77 8.80 -6.80 -4.59
N GLY A 78 8.16 -6.18 -3.60
CA GLY A 78 8.76 -5.15 -2.77
C GLY A 78 8.77 -3.79 -3.48
N ILE A 79 9.26 -2.76 -2.78
CA ILE A 79 9.54 -1.47 -3.41
C ILE A 79 11.05 -1.30 -3.54
N VAL A 80 11.47 -0.95 -4.75
CA VAL A 80 12.79 -0.36 -4.98
C VAL A 80 12.60 1.15 -4.76
N PHE A 81 13.08 1.64 -3.61
CA PHE A 81 13.15 3.08 -3.42
C PHE A 81 14.16 3.63 -4.43
N ALA A 82 13.81 4.72 -5.13
CA ALA A 82 14.81 5.51 -5.83
C ALA A 82 15.73 6.09 -4.75
N ILE A 83 16.88 5.46 -4.58
CA ILE A 83 17.96 5.94 -3.74
C ILE A 83 18.58 7.13 -4.51
N ASP A 84 18.87 8.23 -3.82
CA ASP A 84 19.60 9.31 -4.48
C ASP A 84 21.00 8.86 -4.92
N GLU A 85 21.68 9.66 -5.75
CA GLU A 85 23.04 9.36 -6.25
C GLU A 85 24.07 9.09 -5.14
N VAL A 86 23.73 9.45 -3.90
CA VAL A 86 24.58 9.32 -2.70
C VAL A 86 24.19 8.10 -1.84
N GLY A 87 23.31 7.22 -2.35
CA GLY A 87 22.98 5.98 -1.65
C GLY A 87 22.08 6.20 -0.41
N THR A 88 21.54 7.41 -0.21
CA THR A 88 20.73 7.74 0.96
C THR A 88 19.24 7.70 0.61
N MET A 89 18.41 7.24 1.54
CA MET A 89 16.97 7.48 1.44
C MET A 89 16.77 9.00 1.46
N ALA A 90 16.36 9.57 0.32
CA ALA A 90 16.07 11.00 0.19
C ALA A 90 15.32 11.49 1.43
N ASP A 91 15.81 12.56 2.05
CA ASP A 91 15.26 13.10 3.30
C ASP A 91 13.73 13.10 3.23
N ARG A 92 13.08 12.45 4.20
CA ARG A 92 11.63 12.27 4.20
C ARG A 92 10.88 13.61 4.09
N LYS A 93 11.54 14.71 4.46
CA LYS A 93 11.04 16.09 4.32
C LYS A 93 11.10 16.59 2.87
N SER A 94 12.11 16.21 2.10
CA SER A 94 12.32 16.63 0.70
C SER A 94 11.49 15.84 -0.32
N LEU A 95 10.88 14.71 0.09
CA LEU A 95 10.03 13.93 -0.79
C LEU A 95 8.80 14.73 -1.28
N THR A 96 8.57 14.66 -2.59
CA THR A 96 7.34 15.15 -3.24
C THR A 96 6.11 14.41 -2.70
N PRO A 97 4.90 14.98 -2.81
CA PRO A 97 3.67 14.27 -2.41
C PRO A 97 3.53 12.87 -3.03
N THR A 98 3.91 12.71 -4.29
CA THR A 98 3.91 11.43 -5.02
C THR A 98 4.90 10.43 -4.41
N GLN A 99 6.14 10.85 -4.15
CA GLN A 99 7.14 9.99 -3.52
C GLN A 99 6.77 9.62 -2.08
N LYS A 100 6.17 10.55 -1.32
CA LYS A 100 5.63 10.27 0.02
C LYS A 100 4.53 9.22 -0.03
N ASN A 101 3.70 9.22 -1.07
CA ASN A 101 2.67 8.20 -1.26
C ASN A 101 3.30 6.81 -1.45
N ILE A 102 4.24 6.67 -2.39
CA ILE A 102 4.98 5.43 -2.65
C ILE A 102 5.68 4.95 -1.37
N TYR A 103 6.32 5.86 -0.65
CA TYR A 103 7.00 5.54 0.61
C TYR A 103 6.06 4.97 1.68
N ARG A 104 4.80 5.41 1.73
CA ARG A 104 3.83 4.95 2.73
C ARG A 104 3.26 3.57 2.41
N LYS A 105 3.22 3.16 1.15
CA LYS A 105 2.58 1.90 0.71
C LYS A 105 3.18 0.66 1.39
N PRO A 106 4.51 0.42 1.46
CA PRO A 106 5.08 -0.74 2.15
C PRO A 106 4.71 -0.83 3.63
N TYR A 107 4.71 0.31 4.34
CA TYR A 107 4.33 0.35 5.75
C TYR A 107 2.85 0.04 5.95
N ARG A 108 2.00 0.52 5.04
CA ARG A 108 0.56 0.24 5.05
C ARG A 108 0.30 -1.26 4.88
N VAL A 109 0.95 -1.89 3.90
CA VAL A 109 0.81 -3.34 3.65
C VAL A 109 1.37 -4.16 4.81
N ARG A 110 2.55 -3.80 5.35
CA ARG A 110 3.12 -4.44 6.54
C ARG A 110 2.16 -4.38 7.72
N ARG A 111 1.54 -3.22 7.96
CA ARG A 111 0.55 -3.05 9.04
C ARG A 111 -0.66 -3.95 8.82
N PHE A 112 -1.18 -4.06 7.60
CA PHE A 112 -2.28 -4.98 7.28
C PHE A 112 -1.93 -6.43 7.61
N LEU A 113 -0.73 -6.88 7.27
CA LEU A 113 -0.30 -8.23 7.61
C LEU A 113 -0.25 -8.42 9.14
N ILE A 114 0.47 -7.56 9.86
CA ILE A 114 0.67 -7.72 11.31
C ILE A 114 -0.65 -7.65 12.08
N ASP A 115 -1.52 -6.69 11.76
CA ASP A 115 -2.81 -6.51 12.45
C ASP A 115 -3.77 -7.70 12.24
N ASN A 116 -3.54 -8.54 11.24
CA ASN A 116 -4.42 -9.64 10.86
C ASN A 116 -3.76 -11.02 11.03
N LEU A 117 -2.61 -11.07 11.68
CA LEU A 117 -1.96 -12.30 12.10
C LEU A 117 -2.27 -12.58 13.58
N PRO A 118 -2.44 -13.86 13.95
CA PRO A 118 -2.50 -14.21 15.36
C PRO A 118 -1.11 -14.01 15.98
N HIS A 119 -1.08 -13.79 17.30
CA HIS A 119 0.15 -13.49 18.02
C HIS A 119 1.24 -14.56 17.83
N SER A 120 0.84 -15.84 17.76
CA SER A 120 1.75 -16.97 17.52
C SER A 120 2.48 -16.88 16.17
N GLU A 121 1.82 -16.41 15.12
CA GLU A 121 2.44 -16.22 13.81
C GLU A 121 3.30 -14.96 13.78
N TYR A 122 2.88 -13.90 14.47
CA TYR A 122 3.68 -12.68 14.61
C TYR A 122 5.06 -12.96 15.22
N LEU A 123 5.13 -13.79 16.26
CA LEU A 123 6.39 -14.15 16.92
C LEU A 123 7.40 -14.81 15.96
N LYS A 124 6.94 -15.58 14.97
CA LYS A 124 7.80 -16.24 13.98
C LYS A 124 8.40 -15.27 12.95
N ILE A 125 7.79 -14.10 12.77
CA ILE A 125 8.19 -13.10 11.78
C ILE A 125 8.75 -11.82 12.43
N LEU A 126 9.02 -11.84 13.73
CA LEU A 126 9.38 -10.66 14.51
C LEU A 126 10.67 -9.97 14.01
N GLU A 127 11.62 -10.76 13.53
CA GLU A 127 12.88 -10.28 12.94
C GLU A 127 12.72 -9.77 11.48
N LYS A 128 11.54 -9.89 10.88
CA LYS A 128 11.30 -9.51 9.49
C LYS A 128 10.83 -8.06 9.42
N SER A 129 11.64 -7.22 8.77
CA SER A 129 11.42 -5.77 8.69
C SER A 129 10.49 -5.33 7.56
N THR A 130 10.33 -6.11 6.48
CA THR A 130 9.60 -5.70 5.27
C THR A 130 8.33 -6.53 5.05
N ALA A 131 7.31 -5.93 4.42
CA ALA A 131 6.07 -6.65 4.07
C ALA A 131 6.36 -7.88 3.19
N LYS A 132 7.28 -7.74 2.21
CA LYS A 132 7.75 -8.82 1.35
C LYS A 132 8.37 -9.98 2.13
N THR A 133 9.29 -9.69 3.06
CA THR A 133 9.96 -10.75 3.84
C THR A 133 9.00 -11.45 4.80
N ILE A 134 8.05 -10.73 5.39
CA ILE A 134 6.97 -11.32 6.18
C ILE A 134 6.13 -12.27 5.31
N PHE A 135 5.62 -11.79 4.16
CA PHE A 135 4.75 -12.58 3.30
C PHE A 135 5.45 -13.79 2.70
N LYS A 136 6.73 -13.65 2.32
CA LYS A 136 7.59 -14.77 1.89
C LYS A 136 7.73 -15.83 2.99
N SER A 137 7.91 -15.41 4.25
CA SER A 137 8.03 -16.32 5.39
C SER A 137 6.73 -17.10 5.64
N LEU A 138 5.58 -16.43 5.52
CA LEU A 138 4.27 -17.06 5.63
C LEU A 138 4.07 -18.12 4.52
N ARG A 139 4.35 -17.76 3.25
CA ARG A 139 4.30 -18.70 2.13
C ARG A 139 5.19 -19.93 2.38
N ALA A 140 6.44 -19.72 2.80
CA ALA A 140 7.35 -20.82 3.08
C ALA A 140 6.84 -21.77 4.19
N SER A 141 6.21 -21.22 5.24
CA SER A 141 5.70 -22.00 6.38
C SER A 141 4.45 -22.82 6.06
N TYR A 142 3.62 -22.32 5.13
CA TYR A 142 2.29 -22.88 4.89
C TYR A 142 2.10 -23.52 3.51
N GLU A 143 2.68 -22.94 2.45
CA GLU A 143 2.66 -23.54 1.10
C GLU A 143 3.72 -24.66 0.98
N GLY A 144 4.88 -24.50 1.64
CA GLY A 144 5.93 -25.52 1.66
C GLY A 144 5.54 -26.80 2.40
N ASN A 145 4.72 -26.67 3.44
CA ASN A 145 4.21 -27.83 4.20
C ASN A 145 3.13 -28.61 3.46
N GLN A 146 2.41 -27.99 2.52
CA GLN A 146 1.37 -28.66 1.75
C GLN A 146 1.99 -29.65 0.74
N GLN A 147 3.02 -29.23 0.01
CA GLN A 147 3.75 -30.12 -0.93
C GLN A 147 4.43 -31.30 -0.23
N VAL A 148 4.99 -31.08 0.98
CA VAL A 148 5.62 -32.16 1.76
C VAL A 148 4.58 -33.16 2.29
N LYS A 149 3.38 -32.69 2.66
CA LYS A 149 2.28 -33.57 3.08
C LYS A 149 1.75 -34.39 1.91
N GLU A 150 1.47 -33.76 0.77
CA GLU A 150 0.99 -34.44 -0.45
C GLU A 150 2.00 -35.48 -0.95
N THR A 151 3.30 -35.17 -0.90
CA THR A 151 4.35 -36.11 -1.29
C THR A 151 4.41 -37.33 -0.34
N LYS A 152 4.25 -37.12 0.97
CA LYS A 152 4.27 -38.22 1.94
C LYS A 152 3.02 -39.10 1.85
N GLU A 153 1.85 -38.52 1.60
CA GLU A 153 0.61 -39.26 1.38
C GLU A 153 0.68 -40.09 0.08
N ASN A 154 1.22 -39.53 -1.01
CA ASN A 154 1.38 -40.26 -2.26
C ASN A 154 2.39 -41.42 -2.18
N ILE A 155 3.45 -41.30 -1.37
CA ILE A 155 4.42 -42.40 -1.15
C ILE A 155 3.81 -43.51 -0.28
N LEU A 156 2.93 -43.17 0.67
CA LEU A 156 2.34 -44.15 1.58
C LEU A 156 1.16 -44.94 0.96
N VAL A 157 0.68 -44.51 -0.22
CA VAL A 157 -0.41 -45.14 -0.98
C VAL A 157 0.13 -46.04 -2.11
N GLN A 158 1.46 -46.22 -2.24
CA GLN A 158 2.09 -47.16 -3.19
C GLN A 158 2.51 -48.49 -2.55
#